data_AF-A0A544W623-F1
#
_entry.id   AF-A0A544W623-F1
#
_cell.length_a   1.000
_cell.length_b   1.000
_cell.length_c   1.000
_cell.angle_alpha   90.00
_cell.angle_beta   90.00
_cell.angle_gamma   90.00
#
_symmetry.space_group_name_H-M   'P 1'
#
loop_
_entity.id
_entity.type
_entity.pdbx_description
1 polymer ?
#
loop_
_entity_poly.entity_id
_entity_poly.type
_entity_poly.pdbx_seq_one_letter_code
_entity_poly.pdbx_strand_id
1 'polypeptide(L)'
;MNDELSQANSRGFELGRRHAALAEVIGQAALWARTFRFVTADLLPDGSAFVTSPLERHAARLSELWDRLGGACVDLASSLGEGMKNQELSATQISDESSSQSTNYVRGAYFVRHLQSRSFYGPTMLDFWRTELTNASLYLSVAGICTDQLERYAAISQALFDDASSMVRRAYANAVGATYGRIWARASQADEGRVLVAWMKALAEGGLSFDECVAELRDPAVTSPDAVSYCLDSKSVWLLEE
;
A
#
# COMPACT_ATOMS: atom_id res chain seq x y z
N MET A 1 -26.44 -32.83 8.19
CA MET A 1 -25.27 -33.15 7.34
C MET A 1 -25.08 -32.17 6.17
N ASN A 2 -26.13 -31.57 5.57
CA ASN A 2 -25.97 -30.52 4.53
C ASN A 2 -25.54 -29.13 5.05
N ASP A 3 -25.72 -28.86 6.35
CA ASP A 3 -25.53 -27.51 6.91
C ASP A 3 -24.06 -27.17 7.19
N GLU A 4 -23.27 -28.16 7.62
CA GLU A 4 -21.85 -28.02 7.93
C GLU A 4 -21.01 -27.79 6.67
N LEU A 5 -21.18 -28.62 5.62
CA LEU A 5 -20.51 -28.42 4.33
C LEU A 5 -20.86 -27.06 3.67
N SER A 6 -22.10 -26.60 3.83
CA SER A 6 -22.52 -25.27 3.36
C SER A 6 -21.81 -24.15 4.12
N GLN A 7 -21.70 -24.28 5.46
CA GLN A 7 -20.98 -23.32 6.30
C GLN A 7 -19.47 -23.32 6.03
N ALA A 8 -18.85 -24.48 5.83
CA ALA A 8 -17.43 -24.62 5.46
C ALA A 8 -17.12 -23.87 4.15
N ASN A 9 -17.95 -24.10 3.13
CA ASN A 9 -17.81 -23.45 1.83
C ASN A 9 -18.02 -21.93 1.94
N SER A 10 -18.98 -21.48 2.75
CA SER A 10 -19.21 -20.06 3.00
C SER A 10 -18.01 -19.39 3.67
N ARG A 11 -17.35 -20.05 4.63
CA ARG A 11 -16.17 -19.52 5.33
C ARG A 11 -14.93 -19.50 4.46
N GLY A 12 -14.67 -20.55 3.69
CA GLY A 12 -13.58 -20.58 2.71
C GLY A 12 -13.75 -19.51 1.64
N PHE A 13 -14.99 -19.32 1.15
CA PHE A 13 -15.31 -18.26 0.20
C PHE A 13 -15.06 -16.87 0.77
N GLU A 14 -15.50 -16.61 2.01
CA GLU A 14 -15.32 -15.32 2.65
C GLU A 14 -13.84 -15.01 2.94
N LEU A 15 -13.05 -16.00 3.38
CA LEU A 15 -11.59 -15.86 3.50
C LEU A 15 -10.94 -15.51 2.16
N GLY A 16 -11.28 -16.24 1.10
CA GLY A 16 -10.79 -15.96 -0.25
C GLY A 16 -11.18 -14.57 -0.75
N ARG A 17 -12.41 -14.13 -0.49
CA ARG A 17 -12.90 -12.79 -0.83
C ARG A 17 -12.12 -11.69 -0.11
N ARG A 18 -11.81 -11.87 1.18
CA ARG A 18 -11.01 -10.90 1.95
C ARG A 18 -9.57 -10.85 1.47
N HIS A 19 -8.97 -12.00 1.15
CA HIS A 19 -7.65 -12.07 0.56
C HIS A 19 -7.60 -11.35 -0.80
N ALA A 20 -8.55 -11.64 -1.69
CA ALA A 20 -8.62 -11.02 -3.02
C ALA A 20 -8.79 -9.50 -2.92
N ALA A 21 -9.61 -9.01 -1.97
CA ALA A 21 -9.77 -7.57 -1.76
C ALA A 21 -8.46 -6.88 -1.33
N LEU A 22 -7.66 -7.51 -0.45
CA LEU A 22 -6.34 -6.98 -0.08
C LEU A 22 -5.35 -7.03 -1.25
N ALA A 23 -5.31 -8.15 -1.98
CA ALA A 23 -4.45 -8.32 -3.14
C ALA A 23 -4.77 -7.29 -4.24
N GLU A 24 -6.04 -7.01 -4.49
CA GLU A 24 -6.47 -5.98 -5.45
C GLU A 24 -5.93 -4.60 -5.06
N VAL A 25 -6.03 -4.21 -3.79
CA VAL A 25 -5.48 -2.92 -3.31
C VAL A 25 -3.97 -2.84 -3.55
N ILE A 26 -3.24 -3.94 -3.38
CA ILE A 26 -1.79 -4.01 -3.64
C ILE A 26 -1.50 -3.88 -5.15
N GLY A 27 -2.26 -4.57 -6.00
CA GLY A 27 -2.15 -4.46 -7.45
C GLY A 27 -2.41 -3.03 -7.95
N GLN A 28 -3.46 -2.38 -7.43
CA GLN A 28 -3.77 -0.98 -7.73
C GLN A 28 -2.68 -0.01 -7.23
N ALA A 29 -2.08 -0.29 -6.06
CA ALA A 29 -0.96 0.48 -5.54
C ALA A 29 0.30 0.32 -6.43
N ALA A 30 0.56 -0.88 -6.95
CA ALA A 30 1.65 -1.12 -7.90
C ALA A 30 1.45 -0.33 -9.20
N LEU A 31 0.23 -0.34 -9.75
CA LEU A 31 -0.13 0.42 -10.94
C LEU A 31 0.02 1.93 -10.71
N TRP A 32 -0.47 2.44 -9.59
CA TRP A 32 -0.27 3.84 -9.20
C TRP A 32 1.21 4.21 -9.12
N ALA A 33 2.04 3.41 -8.44
CA ALA A 33 3.47 3.65 -8.34
C ALA A 33 4.16 3.64 -9.72
N ARG A 34 3.77 2.73 -10.62
CA ARG A 34 4.31 2.63 -11.98
C ARG A 34 3.96 3.84 -12.87
N THR A 35 2.77 4.40 -12.65
CA THR A 35 2.24 5.52 -13.43
C THR A 35 2.61 6.88 -12.84
N PHE A 36 3.12 6.92 -11.62
CA PHE A 36 3.58 8.15 -10.97
C PHE A 36 4.89 8.66 -11.59
N ARG A 37 4.78 9.75 -12.36
CA ARG A 37 5.90 10.30 -13.14
C ARG A 37 5.92 11.82 -13.10
N PHE A 38 7.10 12.40 -13.27
CA PHE A 38 7.26 13.84 -13.47
C PHE A 38 7.92 14.13 -14.79
N VAL A 39 7.32 15.05 -15.54
CA VAL A 39 7.96 15.69 -16.68
C VAL A 39 8.80 16.85 -16.14
N THR A 40 10.09 16.86 -16.43
CA THR A 40 10.98 17.97 -16.10
C THR A 40 10.99 19.00 -17.23
N ALA A 41 11.50 20.20 -16.93
CA ALA A 41 11.67 21.24 -17.95
C ALA A 41 12.81 20.92 -18.94
N ASP A 42 13.71 20.01 -18.57
CA ASP A 42 14.85 19.60 -19.39
C ASP A 42 14.40 18.74 -20.58
N LEU A 43 14.97 19.04 -21.75
CA LEU A 43 14.79 18.25 -22.97
C LEU A 43 15.98 17.31 -23.18
N LEU A 44 15.69 16.09 -23.60
CA LEU A 44 16.68 15.15 -24.09
C LEU A 44 17.26 15.62 -25.44
N PRO A 45 18.41 15.08 -25.89
CA PRO A 45 19.03 15.47 -27.16
C PRO A 45 18.13 15.29 -28.40
N ASP A 46 17.11 14.45 -28.30
CA ASP A 46 16.11 14.20 -29.34
C ASP A 46 14.90 15.16 -29.29
N GLY A 47 14.91 16.14 -28.37
CA GLY A 47 13.84 17.11 -28.17
C GLY A 47 12.65 16.57 -27.37
N SER A 48 12.72 15.34 -26.84
CA SER A 48 11.69 14.79 -25.94
C SER A 48 11.86 15.31 -24.51
N ALA A 49 10.78 15.37 -23.74
CA ALA A 49 10.83 15.82 -22.36
C ALA A 49 11.46 14.75 -21.46
N PHE A 50 12.37 15.14 -20.57
CA PHE A 50 12.92 14.20 -19.59
C PHE A 50 11.86 13.84 -18.54
N VAL A 51 11.71 12.55 -18.28
CA VAL A 51 10.67 12.01 -17.37
C VAL A 51 11.32 11.21 -16.26
N THR A 52 11.06 11.60 -15.01
CA THR A 52 11.49 10.85 -13.83
C THR A 52 10.38 9.96 -13.29
N SER A 53 10.70 8.72 -12.92
CA SER A 53 9.78 7.74 -12.34
C SER A 53 10.23 7.34 -10.93
N PRO A 54 10.05 8.22 -9.91
CA PRO A 54 10.66 8.03 -8.59
C PRO A 54 10.14 6.80 -7.84
N LEU A 55 9.00 6.26 -8.24
CA LEU A 55 8.36 5.11 -7.60
C LEU A 55 8.58 3.78 -8.34
N GLU A 56 9.39 3.74 -9.40
CA GLU A 56 9.56 2.53 -10.24
C GLU A 56 9.98 1.29 -9.43
N ARG A 57 10.93 1.46 -8.49
CA ARG A 57 11.36 0.38 -7.59
C ARG A 57 10.25 -0.10 -6.65
N HIS A 58 9.40 0.81 -6.20
CA HIS A 58 8.27 0.48 -5.33
C HIS A 58 7.20 -0.28 -6.11
N ALA A 59 6.92 0.15 -7.34
CA ALA A 59 5.99 -0.52 -8.24
C ALA A 59 6.42 -1.96 -8.51
N ALA A 60 7.69 -2.19 -8.86
CA ALA A 60 8.23 -3.53 -9.10
C ALA A 60 8.08 -4.43 -7.87
N ARG A 61 8.39 -3.91 -6.67
CA ARG A 61 8.25 -4.67 -5.43
C ARG A 61 6.79 -4.97 -5.08
N LEU A 62 5.87 -4.03 -5.28
CA LEU A 62 4.45 -4.24 -5.05
C LEU A 62 3.86 -5.27 -6.02
N SER A 63 4.27 -5.26 -7.29
CA SER A 63 3.90 -6.29 -8.26
C SER A 63 4.39 -7.69 -7.84
N GLU A 64 5.65 -7.81 -7.39
CA GLU A 64 6.17 -9.08 -6.89
C GLU A 64 5.37 -9.60 -5.68
N LEU A 65 5.00 -8.73 -4.75
CA LEU A 65 4.19 -9.08 -3.58
C LEU A 65 2.78 -9.52 -3.99
N TRP A 66 2.17 -8.85 -4.97
CA TRP A 66 0.88 -9.21 -5.52
C TRP A 66 0.90 -10.61 -6.18
N ASP A 67 1.91 -10.90 -6.99
CA ASP A 67 2.07 -12.21 -7.63
C ASP A 67 2.25 -13.33 -6.58
N ARG A 68 3.04 -13.06 -5.53
CA ARG A 68 3.27 -14.02 -4.43
C ARG A 68 2.03 -14.28 -3.59
N LEU A 69 1.16 -13.29 -3.41
CA LEU A 69 -0.14 -13.47 -2.75
C LEU A 69 -1.04 -14.41 -3.56
N GLY A 70 -1.09 -14.23 -4.89
CA GLY A 70 -1.77 -15.14 -5.80
C GLY A 70 -1.25 -16.58 -5.67
N GLY A 71 0.08 -16.75 -5.65
CA GLY A 71 0.71 -18.05 -5.42
C GLY A 71 0.31 -18.70 -4.09
N ALA A 72 0.34 -17.96 -2.99
CA ALA A 72 -0.05 -18.48 -1.67
C ALA A 72 -1.53 -18.95 -1.63
N CYS A 73 -2.43 -18.26 -2.33
CA CYS A 73 -3.82 -18.66 -2.44
C CYS A 73 -4.00 -19.94 -3.28
N VAL A 74 -3.25 -20.07 -4.39
CA VAL A 74 -3.25 -21.27 -5.23
C VAL A 74 -2.70 -22.47 -4.46
N ASP A 75 -1.59 -22.31 -3.73
CA ASP A 75 -0.99 -23.37 -2.92
C ASP A 75 -1.96 -23.91 -1.86
N LEU A 76 -2.66 -23.01 -1.16
CA LEU A 76 -3.69 -23.41 -0.19
C LEU A 76 -4.82 -24.20 -0.88
N ALA A 77 -5.36 -23.67 -1.99
CA ALA A 77 -6.44 -24.30 -2.73
C ALA A 77 -6.05 -25.70 -3.25
N SER A 78 -4.82 -25.85 -3.77
CA SER A 78 -4.28 -27.13 -4.22
C SER A 78 -4.07 -28.12 -3.07
N SER A 79 -3.63 -27.65 -1.90
CA SER A 79 -3.38 -28.51 -0.73
C SER A 79 -4.67 -29.09 -0.10
N LEU A 80 -5.79 -28.37 -0.23
CA LEU A 80 -7.10 -28.80 0.25
C LEU A 80 -7.89 -29.58 -0.82
N GLY A 81 -7.40 -29.56 -2.07
CA GLY A 81 -8.11 -30.03 -3.26
C GLY A 81 -7.60 -31.35 -3.84
N GLU A 82 -6.97 -32.25 -3.06
CA GLU A 82 -6.64 -33.61 -3.52
C GLU A 82 -7.91 -34.33 -4.02
N GLY A 83 -8.22 -34.14 -5.31
CA GLY A 83 -9.46 -34.59 -5.95
C GLY A 83 -9.89 -33.80 -7.19
N MET A 84 -9.51 -32.53 -7.38
CA MET A 84 -9.91 -31.76 -8.57
C MET A 84 -8.70 -31.30 -9.39
N LYS A 85 -8.57 -31.92 -10.57
CA LYS A 85 -7.57 -31.61 -11.59
C LYS A 85 -7.58 -30.13 -11.96
N ASN A 86 -6.38 -29.55 -12.01
CA ASN A 86 -5.91 -28.37 -12.74
C ASN A 86 -7.02 -27.53 -13.39
N GLN A 87 -7.44 -26.49 -12.68
CA GLN A 87 -8.14 -25.37 -13.30
C GLN A 87 -7.15 -24.22 -13.39
N GLU A 88 -6.64 -23.99 -14.60
CA GLU A 88 -5.84 -22.80 -14.92
C GLU A 88 -6.73 -21.57 -14.71
N LEU A 89 -6.47 -20.86 -13.61
CA LEU A 89 -7.08 -19.56 -13.34
C LEU A 89 -6.28 -18.52 -14.15
N SER A 90 -6.82 -18.15 -15.31
CA SER A 90 -6.30 -17.04 -16.10
C SER A 90 -6.36 -15.75 -15.27
N ALA A 91 -5.21 -15.15 -15.01
CA ALA A 91 -5.12 -13.80 -14.48
C ALA A 91 -5.74 -12.84 -15.50
N THR A 92 -6.83 -12.18 -15.11
CA THR A 92 -7.44 -11.11 -15.91
C THR A 92 -6.40 -10.00 -16.08
N GLN A 93 -5.88 -9.83 -17.28
CA GLN A 93 -5.03 -8.69 -17.61
C GLN A 93 -5.86 -7.42 -17.46
N ILE A 94 -5.44 -6.57 -16.52
CA ILE A 94 -6.03 -5.25 -16.33
C ILE A 94 -5.68 -4.41 -17.55
N SER A 95 -6.70 -4.01 -18.29
CA SER A 95 -6.59 -3.13 -19.46
C SER A 95 -5.99 -1.78 -19.06
N ASP A 96 -4.96 -1.38 -19.79
CA ASP A 96 -4.23 -0.13 -19.63
C ASP A 96 -5.06 1.02 -20.24
N GLU A 97 -6.08 1.49 -19.51
CA GLU A 97 -6.94 2.59 -19.96
C GLU A 97 -6.63 3.93 -19.27
N SER A 98 -6.18 4.86 -20.12
CA SER A 98 -6.20 6.32 -20.02
C SER A 98 -5.09 7.01 -19.21
N SER A 99 -4.04 7.32 -19.95
CA SER A 99 -3.15 8.46 -19.77
C SER A 99 -3.93 9.77 -19.66
N SER A 100 -4.22 10.26 -18.45
CA SER A 100 -4.42 11.69 -18.12
C SER A 100 -4.76 11.89 -16.63
N GLN A 101 -3.84 11.57 -15.71
CA GLN A 101 -3.81 12.12 -14.32
C GLN A 101 -2.45 11.80 -13.65
N SER A 102 -1.35 12.19 -14.32
CA SER A 102 0.01 11.65 -14.12
C SER A 102 0.76 12.07 -12.83
N THR A 103 0.19 12.84 -11.91
CA THR A 103 0.97 13.40 -10.77
C THR A 103 0.23 13.45 -9.44
N ASN A 104 -0.80 12.61 -9.24
CA ASN A 104 -1.58 12.74 -8.02
C ASN A 104 -1.06 11.84 -6.89
N TYR A 105 -0.15 12.38 -6.05
CA TYR A 105 0.28 11.70 -4.83
C TYR A 105 -0.91 11.41 -3.89
N VAL A 106 -2.01 12.16 -3.98
CA VAL A 106 -3.21 11.99 -3.14
C VAL A 106 -3.79 10.58 -3.26
N ARG A 107 -3.69 9.94 -4.43
CA ARG A 107 -4.13 8.55 -4.60
C ARG A 107 -3.30 7.57 -3.76
N GLY A 108 -2.05 7.89 -3.45
CA GLY A 108 -1.20 7.11 -2.55
C GLY A 108 -1.73 7.04 -1.11
N ALA A 109 -2.32 8.13 -0.61
CA ALA A 109 -2.94 8.16 0.73
C ALA A 109 -4.09 7.16 0.86
N TYR A 110 -4.86 6.94 -0.22
CA TYR A 110 -5.90 5.92 -0.25
C TYR A 110 -5.31 4.53 0.02
N PHE A 111 -4.21 4.16 -0.65
CA PHE A 111 -3.59 2.84 -0.46
C PHE A 111 -2.96 2.69 0.93
N VAL A 112 -2.33 3.74 1.47
CA VAL A 112 -1.80 3.73 2.84
C VAL A 112 -2.90 3.41 3.86
N ARG A 113 -4.06 4.06 3.75
CA ARG A 113 -5.20 3.84 4.65
C ARG A 113 -5.81 2.45 4.51
N HIS A 114 -5.88 1.90 3.30
CA HIS A 114 -6.50 0.58 3.08
C HIS A 114 -5.60 -0.60 3.47
N LEU A 115 -4.27 -0.40 3.40
CA LEU A 115 -3.28 -1.42 3.78
C LEU A 115 -2.73 -1.22 5.19
N GLN A 116 -3.25 -0.25 5.96
CA GLN A 116 -2.82 -0.08 7.36
C GLN A 116 -3.09 -1.36 8.15
N SER A 117 -2.12 -1.77 8.95
CA SER A 117 -2.23 -3.02 9.74
C SER A 117 -3.12 -2.88 10.97
N ARG A 118 -3.33 -1.63 11.43
CA ARG A 118 -4.16 -1.21 12.56
C ARG A 118 -4.72 0.18 12.29
N SER A 119 -5.87 0.49 12.87
CA SER A 119 -6.51 1.81 12.82
C SER A 119 -7.20 2.11 14.14
N PHE A 120 -7.11 3.37 14.58
CA PHE A 120 -7.87 3.86 15.73
C PHE A 120 -9.36 4.04 15.44
N TYR A 121 -9.73 4.20 14.16
CA TYR A 121 -11.09 4.52 13.74
C TYR A 121 -11.98 3.29 13.49
N GLY A 122 -11.43 2.08 13.61
CA GLY A 122 -12.18 0.83 13.46
C GLY A 122 -11.40 -0.28 12.77
N PRO A 123 -12.06 -1.43 12.51
CA PRO A 123 -11.42 -2.59 11.91
C PRO A 123 -10.85 -2.30 10.52
N THR A 124 -9.64 -2.80 10.25
CA THR A 124 -8.97 -2.69 8.95
C THR A 124 -9.36 -3.84 8.01
N MET A 125 -9.02 -3.72 6.72
CA MET A 125 -9.17 -4.84 5.77
C MET A 125 -8.39 -6.08 6.23
N LEU A 126 -7.23 -5.88 6.84
CA LEU A 126 -6.40 -6.94 7.40
C LEU A 126 -7.06 -7.59 8.62
N ASP A 127 -7.75 -6.83 9.46
CA ASP A 127 -8.51 -7.38 10.59
C ASP A 127 -9.69 -8.23 10.13
N PHE A 128 -10.38 -7.83 9.06
CA PHE A 128 -11.43 -8.66 8.46
C PHE A 128 -10.85 -9.97 7.89
N TRP A 129 -9.70 -9.93 7.22
CA TRP A 129 -9.03 -11.14 6.75
C TRP A 129 -8.60 -12.05 7.91
N ARG A 130 -7.99 -11.50 8.97
CA ARG A 130 -7.60 -12.25 10.19
C ARG A 130 -8.80 -12.87 10.90
N THR A 131 -9.93 -12.16 10.93
CA THR A 131 -11.18 -12.67 11.52
C THR A 131 -11.66 -13.90 10.77
N GLU A 132 -11.68 -13.85 9.43
CA GLU A 132 -12.14 -14.97 8.62
C GLU A 132 -11.16 -16.14 8.62
N LEU A 133 -9.86 -15.85 8.74
CA LEU A 133 -8.85 -16.88 8.97
C LEU A 133 -9.10 -17.60 10.31
N THR A 134 -9.38 -16.85 11.38
CA THR A 134 -9.69 -17.43 12.70
C THR A 134 -10.96 -18.27 12.64
N ASN A 135 -11.99 -17.79 11.95
CA ASN A 135 -13.23 -18.54 11.73
C ASN A 135 -12.99 -19.83 10.96
N ALA A 136 -12.20 -19.79 9.88
CA ALA A 136 -11.85 -20.96 9.09
C ALA A 136 -11.06 -21.98 9.91
N SER A 137 -10.07 -21.52 10.69
CA SER A 137 -9.26 -22.38 11.56
C SER A 137 -10.11 -23.06 12.63
N LEU A 138 -11.01 -22.32 13.28
CA LEU A 138 -11.91 -22.88 14.30
C LEU A 138 -12.85 -23.92 13.70
N TYR A 139 -13.38 -23.65 12.51
CA TYR A 139 -14.26 -24.58 11.81
C TYR A 139 -13.53 -25.89 11.46
N LEU A 140 -12.35 -25.81 10.85
CA LEU A 140 -11.55 -27.00 10.50
C LEU A 140 -11.18 -27.81 11.74
N SER A 141 -10.82 -27.12 12.83
CA SER A 141 -10.48 -27.76 14.11
C SER A 141 -11.66 -28.55 14.69
N VAL A 142 -12.86 -27.96 14.69
CA VAL A 142 -14.09 -28.63 15.15
C VAL A 142 -14.44 -29.84 14.26
N ALA A 143 -14.17 -29.74 12.95
CA ALA A 143 -14.37 -30.83 12.00
C ALA A 143 -13.27 -31.91 12.05
N GLY A 144 -12.25 -31.78 12.90
CA GLY A 144 -11.13 -32.71 12.99
C GLY A 144 -10.19 -32.69 11.78
N ILE A 145 -10.21 -31.62 10.99
CA ILE A 145 -9.36 -31.44 9.81
C ILE A 145 -8.09 -30.70 10.22
N CYS A 146 -6.94 -31.20 9.76
CA CYS A 146 -5.62 -30.61 10.01
C CYS A 146 -5.54 -29.17 9.45
N THR A 147 -5.02 -28.23 10.25
CA THR A 147 -4.91 -26.79 9.94
C THR A 147 -3.54 -26.36 9.43
N ASP A 148 -2.55 -27.25 9.35
CA ASP A 148 -1.15 -26.91 9.03
C ASP A 148 -1.00 -26.09 7.73
N GLN A 149 -1.79 -26.40 6.70
CA GLN A 149 -1.75 -25.67 5.42
C GLN A 149 -2.38 -24.28 5.54
N LEU A 150 -3.47 -24.16 6.32
CA LEU A 150 -4.11 -22.88 6.60
C LEU A 150 -3.20 -21.98 7.44
N GLU A 151 -2.49 -22.55 8.42
CA GLU A 151 -1.50 -21.84 9.24
C GLU A 151 -0.30 -21.37 8.42
N ARG A 152 0.20 -22.21 7.51
CA ARG A 152 1.27 -21.83 6.58
C ARG A 152 0.81 -20.70 5.65
N TYR A 153 -0.38 -20.82 5.06
CA TYR A 153 -0.98 -19.77 4.24
C TYR A 153 -1.11 -18.46 5.02
N ALA A 154 -1.58 -18.53 6.27
CA ALA A 154 -1.74 -17.38 7.13
C ALA A 154 -0.42 -16.66 7.38
N ALA A 155 0.62 -17.39 7.77
CA ALA A 155 1.93 -16.83 8.06
C ALA A 155 2.54 -16.15 6.82
N ILE A 156 2.45 -16.81 5.65
CA ILE A 156 2.97 -16.26 4.39
C ILE A 156 2.17 -15.02 3.98
N SER A 157 0.84 -15.09 3.97
CA SER A 157 -0.02 -13.98 3.54
C SER A 157 0.12 -12.77 4.46
N GLN A 158 0.18 -12.98 5.78
CA GLN A 158 0.38 -11.92 6.76
C GLN A 158 1.71 -11.19 6.52
N ALA A 159 2.80 -11.92 6.31
CA ALA A 159 4.10 -11.32 6.02
C ALA A 159 4.08 -10.51 4.70
N LEU A 160 3.41 -11.02 3.66
CA LEU A 160 3.26 -10.32 2.39
C LEU A 160 2.41 -9.04 2.53
N PHE A 161 1.35 -9.05 3.33
CA PHE A 161 0.52 -7.87 3.59
C PHE A 161 1.28 -6.81 4.40
N ASP A 162 2.06 -7.21 5.40
CA ASP A 162 2.88 -6.29 6.19
C ASP A 162 3.98 -5.64 5.33
N ASP A 163 4.64 -6.43 4.47
CA ASP A 163 5.61 -5.93 3.48
C ASP A 163 4.95 -4.93 2.52
N ALA A 164 3.77 -5.24 2.00
CA ALA A 164 3.05 -4.37 1.07
C ALA A 164 2.62 -3.06 1.75
N SER A 165 2.14 -3.13 2.99
CA SER A 165 1.78 -1.97 3.81
C SER A 165 2.97 -1.02 3.97
N SER A 166 4.13 -1.56 4.39
CA SER A 166 5.37 -0.78 4.53
C SER A 166 5.81 -0.16 3.20
N MET A 167 5.75 -0.94 2.11
CA MET A 167 6.17 -0.49 0.79
C MET A 167 5.29 0.64 0.26
N VAL A 168 3.96 0.56 0.45
CA VAL A 168 3.02 1.63 0.06
C VAL A 168 3.25 2.90 0.88
N ARG A 169 3.49 2.79 2.19
CA ARG A 169 3.83 3.96 3.03
C ARG A 169 5.07 4.68 2.52
N ARG A 170 6.13 3.94 2.22
CA ARG A 170 7.37 4.50 1.64
C ARG A 170 7.16 5.10 0.26
N ALA A 171 6.40 4.42 -0.60
CA ALA A 171 6.07 4.92 -1.93
C ALA A 171 5.29 6.24 -1.84
N TYR A 172 4.35 6.34 -0.90
CA TYR A 172 3.59 7.55 -0.65
C TYR A 172 4.49 8.69 -0.13
N ALA A 173 5.33 8.44 0.87
CA ALA A 173 6.30 9.41 1.36
C ALA A 173 7.18 9.96 0.23
N ASN A 174 7.74 9.07 -0.60
CA ASN A 174 8.55 9.46 -1.74
C ASN A 174 7.77 10.23 -2.83
N ALA A 175 6.50 9.90 -3.08
CA ALA A 175 5.65 10.65 -4.00
C ALA A 175 5.37 12.07 -3.50
N VAL A 176 5.05 12.20 -2.21
CA VAL A 176 4.85 13.50 -1.57
C VAL A 176 6.16 14.29 -1.58
N GLY A 177 7.27 13.68 -1.17
CA GLY A 177 8.58 14.32 -1.14
C GLY A 177 9.08 14.75 -2.51
N ALA A 178 8.87 13.94 -3.55
CA ALA A 178 9.22 14.35 -4.91
C ALA A 178 8.26 15.43 -5.47
N THR A 179 7.04 15.54 -4.93
CA THR A 179 6.12 16.63 -5.28
C THR A 179 6.50 17.93 -4.57
N TYR A 180 6.55 17.92 -3.24
CA TYR A 180 6.83 19.10 -2.43
C TYR A 180 8.30 19.51 -2.47
N GLY A 181 9.25 18.59 -2.63
CA GLY A 181 10.66 18.92 -2.82
C GLY A 181 10.89 19.78 -4.05
N ARG A 182 10.14 19.56 -5.15
CA ARG A 182 10.20 20.44 -6.33
C ARG A 182 9.56 21.80 -6.11
N ILE A 183 8.50 21.88 -5.30
CA ILE A 183 7.86 23.15 -4.92
C ILE A 183 8.82 23.93 -4.02
N TRP A 184 9.42 23.25 -3.04
CA TRP A 184 10.35 23.80 -2.07
C TRP A 184 11.63 24.29 -2.74
N ALA A 185 12.21 23.52 -3.67
CA ALA A 185 13.39 23.94 -4.44
C ALA A 185 13.16 25.19 -5.32
N ARG A 186 11.90 25.60 -5.52
CA ARG A 186 11.51 26.81 -6.26
C ARG A 186 10.94 27.90 -5.36
N ALA A 187 10.80 27.63 -4.06
CA ALA A 187 10.24 28.56 -3.11
C ALA A 187 11.22 29.72 -2.87
N SER A 188 10.68 30.88 -2.54
CA SER A 188 11.49 31.95 -1.96
C SER A 188 11.88 31.56 -0.53
N GLN A 189 13.00 32.10 -0.01
CA GLN A 189 13.42 31.85 1.38
C GLN A 189 12.31 32.17 2.40
N ALA A 190 11.46 33.17 2.13
CA ALA A 190 10.34 33.54 3.00
C ALA A 190 9.18 32.52 2.99
N ASP A 191 9.13 31.63 1.99
CA ASP A 191 8.06 30.68 1.76
C ASP A 191 8.45 29.23 2.05
N GLU A 192 9.75 28.92 2.11
CA GLU A 192 10.29 27.57 2.37
C GLU A 192 9.61 26.89 3.56
N GLY A 193 9.49 27.59 4.70
CA GLY A 193 8.83 27.07 5.89
C GLY A 193 7.36 26.73 5.69
N ARG A 194 6.62 27.55 4.92
CA ARG A 194 5.21 27.28 4.59
C ARG A 194 5.06 26.07 3.67
N VAL A 195 6.00 25.88 2.74
CA VAL A 195 6.02 24.70 1.87
C VAL A 195 6.31 23.44 2.69
N LEU A 196 7.23 23.49 3.65
CA LEU A 196 7.49 22.36 4.56
C LEU A 196 6.27 22.03 5.41
N VAL A 197 5.54 23.02 5.95
CA VAL A 197 4.27 22.78 6.66
C VAL A 197 3.25 22.07 5.78
N ALA A 198 3.10 22.50 4.52
CA ALA A 198 2.19 21.84 3.57
C ALA A 198 2.63 20.41 3.22
N TRP A 199 3.95 20.17 3.11
CA TRP A 199 4.51 18.83 2.91
C TRP A 199 4.18 17.93 4.11
N MET A 200 4.48 18.36 5.33
CA MET A 200 4.21 17.58 6.55
C MET A 200 2.71 17.30 6.71
N LYS A 201 1.86 18.28 6.38
CA LYS A 201 0.40 18.12 6.40
C LYS A 201 -0.05 17.03 5.44
N ALA A 202 0.47 17.02 4.21
CA ALA A 202 0.14 15.99 3.24
C ALA A 202 0.52 14.59 3.77
N LEU A 203 1.72 14.43 4.33
CA LEU A 203 2.17 13.17 4.92
C LEU A 203 1.27 12.71 6.08
N ALA A 204 0.98 13.62 7.02
CA ALA A 204 0.16 13.34 8.20
C ALA A 204 -1.29 12.97 7.81
N GLU A 205 -1.91 13.72 6.90
CA GLU A 205 -3.25 13.39 6.36
C GLU A 205 -3.25 12.05 5.61
N GLY A 206 -2.12 11.66 5.04
CA GLY A 206 -1.92 10.34 4.44
C GLY A 206 -1.77 9.19 5.42
N GLY A 207 -1.64 9.47 6.73
CA GLY A 207 -1.51 8.48 7.80
C GLY A 207 -0.08 8.17 8.21
N LEU A 208 0.88 9.06 7.90
CA LEU A 208 2.23 8.99 8.47
C LEU A 208 2.23 9.53 9.90
N SER A 209 2.97 8.85 10.78
CA SER A 209 3.20 9.28 12.15
C SER A 209 4.06 10.54 12.21
N PHE A 210 4.05 11.21 13.35
CA PHE A 210 4.92 12.36 13.60
C PHE A 210 6.40 12.06 13.30
N ASP A 211 6.91 10.91 13.77
CA ASP A 211 8.30 10.53 13.59
C ASP A 211 8.65 10.28 12.11
N GLU A 212 7.73 9.68 11.35
CA GLU A 212 7.90 9.50 9.91
C GLU A 212 7.88 10.84 9.17
N CYS A 213 7.00 11.78 9.56
CA CYS A 213 6.99 13.14 9.00
C CYS A 213 8.30 13.88 9.30
N VAL A 214 8.76 13.86 10.55
CA VAL A 214 10.01 14.53 10.95
C VAL A 214 11.23 13.93 10.24
N ALA A 215 11.23 12.62 9.94
CA ALA A 215 12.31 11.99 9.18
C ALA A 215 12.51 12.61 7.79
N GLU A 216 11.43 13.08 7.14
CA GLU A 216 11.49 13.74 5.82
C GLU A 216 12.11 15.16 5.88
N LEU A 217 12.20 15.76 7.08
CA LEU A 217 12.82 17.07 7.28
C LEU A 217 14.35 17.02 7.43
N ARG A 218 14.96 15.83 7.43
CA ARG A 218 16.42 15.67 7.61
C ARG A 218 17.24 16.38 6.54
N ASP A 219 16.86 16.21 5.27
CA ASP A 219 17.58 16.85 4.17
C ASP A 219 17.31 18.38 4.13
N PRO A 220 16.06 18.87 4.25
CA PRO A 220 15.79 20.30 4.42
C PRO A 220 16.51 20.96 5.61
N ALA A 221 16.75 20.23 6.71
CA ALA A 221 17.43 20.79 7.88
C ALA A 221 18.90 21.16 7.63
N VAL A 222 19.54 20.50 6.64
CA VAL A 222 20.92 20.79 6.25
C VAL A 222 21.00 22.10 5.46
N THR A 223 19.99 22.37 4.63
CA THR A 223 20.00 23.48 3.67
C THR A 223 19.26 24.72 4.18
N SER A 224 18.17 24.54 4.92
CA SER A 224 17.33 25.61 5.47
C SER A 224 16.85 25.32 6.90
N PRO A 225 17.75 25.38 7.89
CA PRO A 225 17.43 25.07 9.29
C PRO A 225 16.32 25.97 9.87
N ASP A 226 16.28 27.25 9.51
CA ASP A 226 15.26 28.19 10.00
C ASP A 226 13.86 27.83 9.48
N ALA A 227 13.76 27.39 8.22
CA ALA A 227 12.50 26.92 7.62
C ALA A 227 12.00 25.64 8.32
N VAL A 228 12.92 24.74 8.70
CA VAL A 228 12.59 23.53 9.48
C VAL A 228 12.14 23.90 10.89
N SER A 229 12.82 24.83 11.57
CA SER A 229 12.40 25.32 12.89
C SER A 229 10.98 25.88 12.83
N TYR A 230 10.71 26.76 11.86
CA TYR A 230 9.36 27.31 11.63
C TYR A 230 8.31 26.22 11.39
N CYS A 231 8.65 25.20 10.60
CA CYS A 231 7.75 24.08 10.33
C CYS A 231 7.43 23.29 11.61
N LEU A 232 8.42 23.01 12.44
CA LEU A 232 8.26 22.29 13.71
C LEU A 232 7.50 23.11 14.73
N ASP A 233 7.74 24.42 14.81
CA ASP A 233 6.98 25.34 15.68
C ASP A 233 5.51 25.41 15.26
N SER A 234 5.22 25.18 13.98
CA SER A 234 3.87 25.13 13.41
C SER A 234 3.22 23.75 13.50
N LYS A 235 3.70 22.84 14.38
CA LYS A 235 3.21 21.45 14.50
C LYS A 235 1.69 21.32 14.57
N SER A 236 1.02 22.18 15.34
CA SER A 236 -0.44 22.17 15.49
C SER A 236 -1.22 22.43 14.19
N VAL A 237 -0.56 22.95 13.16
CA VAL A 237 -1.18 23.26 11.85
C VAL A 237 -1.24 22.04 10.94
N TRP A 238 -0.28 21.13 11.07
CA TRP A 238 -0.11 20.00 10.15
C TRP A 238 -0.24 18.63 10.81
N LEU A 239 -0.18 18.55 12.14
CA LEU A 239 -0.58 17.37 12.87
C LEU A 239 -2.06 17.47 13.22
N LEU A 240 -2.87 16.51 12.77
CA LEU A 240 -4.18 16.31 13.35
C LEU A 240 -3.94 15.84 14.80
N GLU A 241 -4.41 16.58 15.79
CA GLU A 241 -4.43 16.09 17.17
C GLU A 241 -5.27 14.79 17.20
N GLU A 242 -4.64 13.69 17.62
CA GLU A 242 -5.29 12.40 17.90
C GLU A 242 -6.15 12.46 19.16
#